data_AF-A0A3M1INJ9-F1
#
_entry.id   AF-A0A3M1INJ9-F1
#
_cell.length_a   1.000
_cell.length_b   1.000
_cell.length_c   1.000
_cell.angle_alpha   90.00
_cell.angle_beta   90.00
_cell.angle_gamma   90.00
#
_symmetry.space_group_name_H-M   'P 1'
#
loop_
_entity.id
_entity.type
_entity.pdbx_description
1 polymer ?
#
loop_
_entity_poly.entity_id
_entity_poly.type
_entity_poly.pdbx_seq_one_letter_code
_entity_poly.pdbx_strand_id
1 'polypeptide(L)'
;VNRYDSPEPEVEVTAAFLPEPLPGARVIEWQARRVVWKTGDRALEMNLPDRPRVYYLQGQGASISDLWAWRGRLPQEVILQNEDFSVLGGQPCPFGRAGLAVMEAASEGKGRFEVELEGAVFQWHKVGEANLEPGSAVADRVTRWTIEEVVSDRNGIEARVRLRRIHFAATSDAHARREGWWGEFLRKHYAALLVDPERGWASVSRFGGYVWPNPAGALSHHRVRLRWRTVTPDGNPLPAGKPAGLRLVLLRRDWLGSARRTWTSPPVRLKRLLAGSVAHPPQPEPMSEPEFRRRLEALEPPPPEASRPVVGRYLYELLRLVEARGRRVDADDPLVRQAARYVPRHAAMFLDALPAVGWHGRRLLIEALLRGLPDESKSLVFDALPDSPELAEVILARGWEAEARSALLELVDDPRSLPDTAIQAMLLLEEPAVVPRLLAELEREPWRLQLDEWLQSLPGIGPRLEATVQRVWKRRPPVVTATGRLGAHALAMRHGLRPALAEAYRLLRLSDSQRAGWGDELINAFRQTVLLTGLGPNDSWQEDKVVAWLLKHAPEDFDYDPVRRRWVLRSAQSPSQPQPQPAH
;
A
#
# COMPACT_ATOMS: atom_id res chain seq x y z
N VAL A 1 23.91 29.26 -34.58
CA VAL A 1 22.76 28.53 -35.17
C VAL A 1 22.85 27.10 -34.67
N ASN A 2 22.09 26.57 -33.71
CA ASN A 2 21.05 27.07 -32.81
C ASN A 2 21.36 26.51 -31.41
N ARG A 3 21.24 27.38 -30.39
CA ARG A 3 21.08 26.99 -28.98
C ARG A 3 19.64 26.51 -28.79
N TYR A 4 19.45 25.50 -27.96
CA TYR A 4 18.28 25.39 -27.10
C TYR A 4 18.79 25.08 -25.70
N ASP A 5 18.77 26.11 -24.87
CA ASP A 5 18.82 26.02 -23.42
C ASP A 5 17.43 25.62 -22.92
N SER A 6 17.34 24.56 -22.12
CA SER A 6 16.25 24.35 -21.18
C SER A 6 16.82 23.67 -19.94
N PRO A 7 16.59 24.19 -18.71
CA PRO A 7 17.13 23.63 -17.50
C PRO A 7 16.25 22.46 -17.07
N GLU A 8 16.78 21.24 -17.15
CA GLU A 8 16.25 20.15 -16.34
C GLU A 8 16.51 20.50 -14.86
N PRO A 9 15.54 20.33 -13.95
CA PRO A 9 15.86 20.26 -12.54
C PRO A 9 16.58 18.93 -12.31
N GLU A 10 17.92 18.95 -12.36
CA GLU A 10 18.73 18.01 -11.61
C GLU A 10 18.32 18.14 -10.14
N VAL A 11 17.47 17.23 -9.67
CA VAL A 11 17.45 16.93 -8.24
C VAL A 11 18.66 16.02 -8.02
N GLU A 12 19.81 16.66 -7.88
CA GLU A 12 20.97 16.09 -7.23
C GLU A 12 20.52 15.66 -5.84
N VAL A 13 20.31 14.34 -5.63
CA VAL A 13 20.14 13.79 -4.29
C VAL A 13 21.51 13.90 -3.63
N THR A 14 21.78 15.05 -3.04
CA THR A 14 22.93 15.22 -2.17
C THR A 14 22.72 14.29 -0.98
N ALA A 15 23.54 13.25 -0.87
CA ALA A 15 23.65 12.46 0.33
C ALA A 15 23.90 13.42 1.50
N ALA A 16 22.94 13.52 2.42
CA ALA A 16 23.13 14.29 3.62
C ALA A 16 24.19 13.58 4.48
N PHE A 17 25.42 14.08 4.40
CA PHE A 17 26.44 13.85 5.40
C PHE A 17 25.85 14.25 6.75
N LEU A 18 25.97 13.39 7.76
CA LEU A 18 25.73 13.78 9.15
C LEU A 18 27.06 14.30 9.73
N PRO A 19 27.29 15.62 9.82
CA PRO A 19 28.33 16.13 10.70
C PRO A 19 27.81 16.00 12.14
N GLU A 20 28.12 14.87 12.77
CA GLU A 20 27.78 14.53 14.16
C GLU A 20 26.28 14.37 14.49
N PRO A 21 25.92 13.46 15.43
CA PRO A 21 24.53 13.29 15.86
C PRO A 21 24.06 14.50 16.66
N LEU A 22 23.38 15.47 16.01
CA LEU A 22 22.90 16.77 16.54
C LEU A 22 22.57 16.75 18.05
N PRO A 23 23.55 16.98 18.93
CA PRO A 23 23.32 17.02 20.35
C PRO A 23 22.50 18.28 20.64
N GLY A 24 21.33 18.13 21.27
CA GLY A 24 20.49 19.25 21.64
C GLY A 24 19.33 19.55 20.70
N ALA A 25 19.09 18.74 19.65
CA ALA A 25 17.89 18.83 18.84
C ALA A 25 16.62 18.65 19.71
N ARG A 26 15.68 19.59 19.58
CA ARG A 26 14.37 19.50 20.24
C ARG A 26 13.36 18.87 19.29
N VAL A 27 12.68 17.84 19.77
CA VAL A 27 11.58 17.17 19.05
C VAL A 27 10.31 17.47 19.82
N ILE A 28 9.35 18.09 19.16
CA ILE A 28 8.00 18.29 19.69
C ILE A 28 7.08 17.25 19.05
N GLU A 29 6.52 16.37 19.88
CA GLU A 29 5.51 15.39 19.48
C GLU A 29 4.14 15.98 19.79
N TRP A 30 3.50 16.59 18.78
CA TRP A 30 2.17 17.16 18.85
C TRP A 30 1.10 16.07 18.76
N GLN A 31 0.03 16.21 19.55
CA GLN A 31 -1.20 15.45 19.41
C GLN A 31 -2.34 16.43 19.18
N ALA A 32 -3.18 16.13 18.19
CA ALA A 32 -4.41 16.88 17.99
C ALA A 32 -5.36 16.62 19.15
N ARG A 33 -5.61 17.64 19.95
CA ARG A 33 -6.54 17.58 21.09
C ARG A 33 -7.96 17.91 20.64
N ARG A 34 -8.08 18.87 19.74
CA ARG A 34 -9.36 19.40 19.25
C ARG A 34 -9.22 19.84 17.81
N VAL A 35 -10.16 19.44 16.96
CA VAL A 35 -10.25 19.93 15.57
C VAL A 35 -11.60 20.59 15.41
N VAL A 36 -11.61 21.84 14.97
CA VAL A 36 -12.82 22.62 14.71
C VAL A 36 -12.82 22.99 13.24
N TRP A 37 -13.84 22.59 12.49
CA TRP A 37 -14.07 23.09 11.14
C TRP A 37 -14.92 24.36 11.21
N LYS A 38 -14.43 25.45 10.62
CA LYS A 38 -15.17 26.72 10.53
C LYS A 38 -15.56 27.01 9.08
N THR A 39 -16.83 27.33 8.88
CA THR A 39 -17.41 27.78 7.61
C THR A 39 -18.40 28.92 7.88
N GLY A 40 -18.03 30.15 7.50
CA GLY A 40 -18.76 31.36 7.90
C GLY A 40 -18.86 31.47 9.43
N ASP A 41 -20.07 31.68 9.94
CA ASP A 41 -20.39 31.77 11.37
C ASP A 41 -20.60 30.40 12.04
N ARG A 42 -20.54 29.30 11.28
CA ARG A 42 -20.73 27.94 11.79
C ARG A 42 -19.38 27.33 12.18
N ALA A 43 -19.32 26.76 13.38
CA ALA A 43 -18.18 25.99 13.86
C ALA A 43 -18.65 24.58 14.23
N LEU A 44 -18.00 23.57 13.65
CA LEU A 44 -18.23 22.17 13.95
C LEU A 44 -17.01 21.61 14.69
N GLU A 45 -17.22 21.21 15.93
CA GLU A 45 -16.19 20.57 16.74
C GLU A 45 -16.15 19.06 16.49
N MET A 46 -14.95 18.54 16.21
CA MET A 46 -14.70 17.13 15.95
C MET A 46 -13.85 16.56 17.08
N ASN A 47 -14.38 15.54 17.76
CA ASN A 47 -13.61 14.75 18.71
C ASN A 47 -12.82 13.67 17.97
N LEU A 48 -11.49 13.68 18.12
CA LEU A 48 -10.61 12.69 17.52
C LEU A 48 -10.33 11.56 18.51
N PRO A 49 -10.91 10.35 18.31
CA PRO A 49 -10.70 9.23 19.25
C PRO A 49 -9.23 8.78 19.29
N ASP A 50 -8.51 8.86 18.16
CA ASP A 50 -7.16 8.30 18.04
C ASP A 50 -6.01 9.32 18.17
N ARG A 51 -6.33 10.61 18.40
CA ARG A 51 -5.36 11.72 18.61
C ARG A 51 -4.08 11.60 17.76
N PRO A 52 -4.17 11.81 16.44
CA PRO A 52 -3.03 11.60 15.52
C PRO A 52 -1.80 12.40 15.99
N ARG A 53 -0.64 11.75 15.91
CA ARG A 53 0.65 12.32 16.32
C ARG A 53 1.31 13.05 15.15
N VAL A 54 1.91 14.18 15.44
CA VAL A 54 2.62 15.03 14.48
C VAL A 54 3.96 15.42 15.07
N TYR A 55 5.05 15.18 14.34
CA TYR A 55 6.40 15.46 14.84
C TYR A 55 6.93 16.77 14.23
N TYR A 56 7.52 17.61 15.08
CA TYR A 56 8.19 18.85 14.69
C TYR A 56 9.61 18.88 15.27
N LEU A 57 10.61 19.13 14.42
CA LEU A 57 12.01 19.25 14.82
C LEU A 57 12.41 20.72 14.87
N GLN A 58 13.00 21.16 15.99
CA GLN A 58 13.47 22.52 16.19
C GLN A 58 14.97 22.51 16.53
N GLY A 59 15.79 23.10 15.65
CA GLY A 59 17.23 23.27 15.83
C GLY A 59 17.90 23.95 14.63
N GLN A 60 19.02 24.65 14.83
CA GLN A 60 19.82 25.20 13.72
C GLN A 60 20.45 24.04 12.95
N GLY A 61 20.19 23.94 11.64
CA GLY A 61 20.82 22.96 10.75
C GLY A 61 20.12 21.60 10.59
N ALA A 62 18.92 21.40 11.11
CA ALA A 62 18.15 20.16 10.88
C ALA A 62 17.48 20.19 9.49
N SER A 63 17.80 19.23 8.63
CA SER A 63 17.26 19.04 7.28
C SER A 63 16.19 17.93 7.23
N ILE A 64 15.36 17.92 6.19
CA ILE A 64 14.41 16.82 5.92
C ILE A 64 15.11 15.46 5.88
N SER A 65 16.34 15.40 5.37
CA SER A 65 17.14 14.18 5.27
C SER A 65 17.41 13.54 6.64
N ASP A 66 17.51 14.35 7.70
CA ASP A 66 17.70 13.87 9.08
C ASP A 66 16.46 13.15 9.63
N LEU A 67 15.27 13.52 9.15
CA LEU A 67 13.98 12.85 9.45
C LEU A 67 13.82 11.52 8.70
N TRP A 68 14.40 11.38 7.51
CA TRP A 68 14.29 10.15 6.71
C TRP A 68 15.04 8.97 7.34
N ALA A 69 16.16 9.22 8.03
CA ALA A 69 16.87 8.19 8.80
C ALA A 69 16.03 7.62 9.98
N TRP A 70 15.01 8.35 10.43
CA TRP A 70 14.12 7.97 11.54
C TRP A 70 12.85 7.21 11.10
N ARG A 71 12.56 7.21 9.78
CA ARG A 71 11.32 6.69 9.17
C ARG A 71 11.05 5.21 9.44
N GLY A 72 12.07 4.40 9.73
CA GLY A 72 11.95 2.94 9.90
C GLY A 72 11.12 2.45 11.10
N ARG A 73 10.52 3.36 11.89
CA ARG A 73 9.83 3.07 13.16
C ARG A 73 8.58 3.90 13.47
N LEU A 74 8.20 4.89 12.66
CA LEU A 74 6.99 5.69 12.92
C LEU A 74 5.78 4.98 12.30
N PRO A 75 4.75 4.60 13.07
CA PRO A 75 3.49 4.18 12.49
C PRO A 75 2.85 5.36 11.75
N GLN A 76 2.14 5.11 10.64
CA GLN A 76 1.29 6.04 9.86
C GLN A 76 1.14 7.48 10.41
N GLU A 77 2.03 8.43 10.05
CA GLU A 77 2.08 9.77 10.69
C GLU A 77 2.47 10.92 9.73
N VAL A 78 2.10 12.14 10.12
CA VAL A 78 2.23 13.40 9.35
C VAL A 78 3.44 14.21 9.85
N ILE A 79 4.21 14.81 8.93
CA ILE A 79 5.41 15.62 9.22
C ILE A 79 5.13 17.10 8.90
N LEU A 80 5.45 18.02 9.81
CA LEU A 80 5.36 19.48 9.59
C LEU A 80 6.74 20.07 9.25
N GLN A 81 6.82 20.87 8.19
CA GLN A 81 7.99 21.67 7.86
C GLN A 81 7.59 23.15 7.84
N ASN A 82 8.32 24.02 8.57
CA ASN A 82 8.22 25.48 8.45
C ASN A 82 6.79 26.05 8.36
N GLU A 83 5.92 25.61 9.27
CA GLU A 83 4.51 26.06 9.37
C GLU A 83 3.58 25.62 8.21
N ASP A 84 4.10 24.93 7.21
CA ASP A 84 3.34 24.36 6.10
C ASP A 84 3.08 22.85 6.28
N PHE A 85 1.84 22.46 6.03
CA PHE A 85 1.40 21.07 6.07
C PHE A 85 1.83 20.36 4.78
N SER A 86 2.75 19.41 4.87
CA SER A 86 3.04 18.49 3.77
C SER A 86 2.55 17.09 4.14
N VAL A 87 1.47 16.64 3.50
CA VAL A 87 1.03 15.23 3.60
C VAL A 87 1.96 14.41 2.73
N LEU A 88 3.02 13.85 3.33
CA LEU A 88 3.95 12.96 2.64
C LEU A 88 3.33 11.56 2.54
N GLY A 89 2.53 11.35 1.49
CA GLY A 89 1.94 10.07 1.11
C GLY A 89 0.46 10.19 0.79
N GLY A 90 0.04 9.68 -0.37
CA GLY A 90 -1.36 9.65 -0.83
C GLY A 90 -2.26 8.70 -0.04
N GLN A 91 -2.30 8.82 1.29
CA GLN A 91 -3.22 8.09 2.16
C GLN A 91 -4.30 9.06 2.69
N PRO A 92 -5.55 8.59 2.85
CA PRO A 92 -6.64 9.44 3.27
C PRO A 92 -6.55 9.87 4.72
N CYS A 93 -7.13 11.04 4.95
CA CYS A 93 -7.51 11.59 6.23
C CYS A 93 -8.15 10.54 7.19
N PRO A 94 -7.71 10.42 8.45
CA PRO A 94 -8.21 9.43 9.42
C PRO A 94 -9.62 9.75 9.99
N PHE A 95 -10.42 10.59 9.33
CA PHE A 95 -11.69 11.12 9.83
C PHE A 95 -12.90 10.21 9.52
N GLY A 96 -12.84 8.93 9.89
CA GLY A 96 -13.88 7.94 9.54
C GLY A 96 -15.29 8.23 10.07
N ARG A 97 -15.45 8.66 11.34
CA ARG A 97 -16.77 8.96 11.94
C ARG A 97 -17.19 10.43 11.85
N ALA A 98 -16.23 11.34 11.69
CA ALA A 98 -16.50 12.78 11.61
C ALA A 98 -16.79 13.24 10.17
N GLY A 99 -16.69 12.34 9.19
CA GLY A 99 -17.01 12.60 7.79
C GLY A 99 -18.45 13.07 7.54
N LEU A 100 -19.43 12.67 8.36
CA LEU A 100 -20.84 13.00 8.14
C LEU A 100 -21.14 14.51 8.30
N ALA A 101 -20.66 15.10 9.40
CA ALA A 101 -20.87 16.52 9.68
C ALA A 101 -19.94 17.41 8.83
N VAL A 102 -18.78 16.87 8.41
CA VAL A 102 -17.90 17.49 7.42
C VAL A 102 -18.54 17.46 6.02
N MET A 103 -19.29 16.41 5.66
CA MET A 103 -20.01 16.33 4.38
C MET A 103 -21.20 17.29 4.31
N GLU A 104 -21.97 17.46 5.39
CA GLU A 104 -23.00 18.51 5.47
C GLU A 104 -22.39 19.91 5.34
N ALA A 105 -21.30 20.20 6.05
CA ALA A 105 -20.60 21.49 5.98
C ALA A 105 -19.86 21.73 4.64
N ALA A 106 -19.39 20.67 3.96
CA ALA A 106 -18.72 20.74 2.67
C ALA A 106 -19.65 21.14 1.52
N SER A 107 -20.95 20.85 1.66
CA SER A 107 -21.96 21.20 0.66
C SER A 107 -22.19 22.72 0.55
N GLU A 108 -21.75 23.50 1.55
CA GLU A 108 -22.06 24.93 1.68
C GLU A 108 -20.90 25.90 1.36
N GLY A 109 -19.65 25.44 1.12
CA GLY A 109 -18.57 26.32 0.65
C GLY A 109 -17.18 26.10 1.27
N LYS A 110 -16.26 27.05 1.01
CA LYS A 110 -14.87 27.05 1.50
C LYS A 110 -14.87 27.20 3.03
N GLY A 111 -14.13 26.35 3.76
CA GLY A 111 -13.90 26.51 5.20
C GLY A 111 -12.45 26.34 5.61
N ARG A 112 -12.16 26.49 6.91
CA ARG A 112 -10.82 26.33 7.50
C ARG A 112 -10.89 25.38 8.68
N PHE A 113 -9.84 24.60 8.89
CA PHE A 113 -9.65 23.83 10.12
C PHE A 113 -8.89 24.68 11.13
N GLU A 114 -9.39 24.76 12.36
CA GLU A 114 -8.62 25.17 13.52
C GLU A 114 -8.30 23.93 14.35
N VAL A 115 -7.03 23.68 14.60
CA VAL A 115 -6.57 22.52 15.34
C VAL A 115 -5.82 23.00 16.58
N GLU A 116 -6.32 22.63 17.76
CA GLU A 116 -5.57 22.76 19.00
C GLU A 116 -4.65 21.54 19.13
N LEU A 117 -3.35 21.80 19.06
CA LEU A 117 -2.28 20.83 19.23
C LEU A 117 -1.74 20.94 20.66
N GLU A 118 -1.64 19.81 21.34
CA GLU A 118 -0.92 19.67 22.61
C GLU A 118 0.26 18.75 22.37
N GLY A 119 1.47 19.26 22.51
CA GLY A 119 2.69 18.54 22.19
C GLY A 119 3.56 18.28 23.40
N ALA A 120 4.15 17.09 23.47
CA ALA A 120 5.22 16.80 24.41
C ALA A 120 6.55 17.23 23.78
N VAL A 121 7.28 18.11 24.47
CA VAL A 121 8.60 18.58 24.04
C VAL A 121 9.65 17.64 24.61
N PHE A 122 10.51 17.13 23.74
CA PHE A 122 11.62 16.26 24.09
C PHE A 122 12.93 16.83 23.56
N GLN A 123 14.03 16.50 24.23
CA GLN A 123 15.38 16.79 23.76
C GLN A 123 16.23 15.52 23.76
N TRP A 124 16.97 15.31 22.68
CA TRP A 124 17.89 14.19 22.57
C TRP A 124 19.29 14.60 23.01
N HIS A 125 19.86 13.78 23.89
CA HIS A 125 21.22 13.94 24.39
C HIS A 125 22.03 12.69 24.06
N LYS A 126 23.26 12.89 23.55
CA LYS A 126 24.22 11.80 23.41
C LYS A 126 24.63 11.33 24.80
N VAL A 127 24.30 10.09 25.12
CA VAL A 127 24.71 9.43 26.36
C VAL A 127 26.18 9.06 26.29
N GLY A 128 26.60 8.52 25.15
CA GLY A 128 27.98 8.15 24.87
C GLY A 128 28.08 7.27 23.65
N GLU A 129 29.29 6.77 23.39
CA GLU A 129 29.59 5.93 22.25
C GLU A 129 30.62 4.86 22.61
N ALA A 130 30.53 3.70 21.97
CA ALA A 130 31.47 2.61 22.14
C ALA A 130 31.66 1.84 20.84
N ASN A 131 32.80 1.18 20.66
CA ASN A 131 33.00 0.28 19.52
C ASN A 131 31.99 -0.87 19.58
N LEU A 132 31.51 -1.32 18.42
CA LEU A 132 30.55 -2.43 18.34
C LEU A 132 31.26 -3.78 18.50
N GLU A 133 31.85 -4.00 19.67
CA GLU A 133 32.65 -5.18 20.01
C GLU A 133 32.24 -5.75 21.37
N PRO A 134 32.23 -7.08 21.55
CA PRO A 134 32.00 -7.69 22.86
C PRO A 134 32.92 -7.11 23.94
N GLY A 135 32.34 -6.74 25.09
CA GLY A 135 33.04 -6.10 26.21
C GLY A 135 33.00 -4.57 26.21
N SER A 136 32.79 -3.94 25.05
CA SER A 136 32.62 -2.50 24.94
C SER A 136 31.36 -2.03 25.68
N ALA A 137 31.42 -0.83 26.28
CA ALA A 137 30.31 -0.33 27.08
C ALA A 137 30.08 1.18 26.94
N VAL A 138 28.81 1.57 26.98
CA VAL A 138 28.35 2.96 27.07
C VAL A 138 27.59 3.13 28.38
N ALA A 139 27.83 4.21 29.12
CA ALA A 139 27.15 4.45 30.40
C ALA A 139 26.72 5.92 30.55
N ASP A 140 25.53 6.15 31.13
CA ASP A 140 25.15 7.43 31.74
C ASP A 140 24.95 7.25 33.26
N ARG A 141 24.42 8.29 33.91
CA ARG A 141 24.07 8.27 35.34
C ARG A 141 22.99 7.22 35.69
N VAL A 142 22.25 6.70 34.72
CA VAL A 142 21.08 5.83 34.94
C VAL A 142 21.39 4.38 34.57
N THR A 143 22.10 4.17 33.47
CA THR A 143 22.26 2.89 32.78
C THR A 143 23.68 2.69 32.27
N ARG A 144 24.15 1.44 32.33
CA ARG A 144 25.36 0.96 31.66
C ARG A 144 24.98 -0.14 30.69
N TRP A 145 25.28 0.07 29.42
CA TRP A 145 25.04 -0.83 28.31
C TRP A 145 26.36 -1.49 27.96
N THR A 146 26.47 -2.81 28.15
CA THR A 146 27.67 -3.58 27.83
C THR A 146 27.36 -4.57 26.73
N ILE A 147 28.06 -4.48 25.61
CA ILE A 147 27.88 -5.38 24.47
C ILE A 147 28.39 -6.77 24.88
N GLU A 148 27.50 -7.76 24.91
CA GLU A 148 27.86 -9.15 25.22
C GLU A 148 28.29 -9.91 23.96
N GLU A 149 27.57 -9.66 22.85
CA GLU A 149 27.69 -10.43 21.63
C GLU A 149 27.30 -9.57 20.43
N VAL A 150 28.00 -9.75 19.32
CA VAL A 150 27.67 -9.11 18.03
C VAL A 150 27.63 -10.19 16.96
N VAL A 151 26.50 -10.30 16.28
CA VAL A 151 26.25 -11.23 15.18
C VAL A 151 26.01 -10.40 13.92
N SER A 152 26.77 -10.69 12.87
CA SER A 152 26.60 -10.08 11.55
C SER A 152 26.18 -11.18 10.58
N ASP A 153 25.00 -11.06 9.98
CA ASP A 153 24.47 -12.01 9.01
C ASP A 153 23.92 -11.30 7.76
N ARG A 154 23.42 -12.08 6.80
CA ARG A 154 22.82 -11.52 5.56
C ARG A 154 21.60 -10.62 5.82
N ASN A 155 21.01 -10.67 7.01
CA ASN A 155 19.79 -9.96 7.40
C ASN A 155 20.05 -8.72 8.26
N GLY A 156 21.31 -8.40 8.57
CA GLY A 156 21.64 -7.26 9.40
C GLY A 156 22.83 -7.46 10.33
N ILE A 157 23.04 -6.44 11.15
CA ILE A 157 23.87 -6.53 12.34
C ILE A 157 22.94 -6.62 13.55
N GLU A 158 23.29 -7.52 14.46
CA GLU A 158 22.60 -7.71 15.72
C GLU A 158 23.61 -7.63 16.87
N ALA A 159 23.29 -6.86 17.90
CA ALA A 159 24.05 -6.83 19.14
C ALA A 159 23.16 -7.26 20.31
N ARG A 160 23.65 -8.20 21.13
CA ARG A 160 23.08 -8.49 22.45
C ARG A 160 23.80 -7.62 23.47
N VAL A 161 23.03 -6.83 24.19
CA VAL A 161 23.54 -5.84 25.14
C VAL A 161 23.02 -6.14 26.53
N ARG A 162 23.93 -6.31 27.48
CA ARG A 162 23.63 -6.37 28.91
C ARG A 162 23.44 -4.95 29.43
N LEU A 163 22.23 -4.67 29.87
CA LEU A 163 21.88 -3.46 30.58
C LEU A 163 22.07 -3.67 32.08
N ARG A 164 22.96 -2.88 32.69
CA ARG A 164 23.14 -2.75 34.13
C ARG A 164 22.58 -1.40 34.56
N ARG A 165 21.70 -1.40 35.57
CA ARG A 165 21.22 -0.17 36.18
C ARG A 165 22.30 0.37 37.14
N ILE A 166 22.71 1.63 37.00
CA ILE A 166 23.80 2.20 37.82
C ILE A 166 23.25 2.90 39.06
N HIS A 167 22.16 3.68 38.95
CA HIS A 167 21.57 4.36 40.09
C HIS A 167 20.04 4.27 40.17
N PHE A 168 19.57 4.21 41.41
CA PHE A 168 18.18 4.26 41.84
C PHE A 168 17.86 5.65 42.41
N ALA A 169 18.37 6.71 41.79
CA ALA A 169 17.96 8.05 42.20
C ALA A 169 16.52 8.25 41.74
N ALA A 170 15.67 8.65 42.69
CA ALA A 170 14.24 8.81 42.56
C ALA A 170 13.86 9.90 41.53
N THR A 171 14.00 9.63 40.24
CA THR A 171 13.23 10.34 39.24
C THR A 171 11.78 9.91 39.39
N SER A 172 10.93 10.91 39.62
CA SER A 172 9.50 10.90 39.94
C SER A 172 8.59 10.25 38.88
N ASP A 173 9.09 9.34 38.05
CA ASP A 173 8.28 8.63 37.07
C ASP A 173 7.53 7.47 37.72
N ALA A 174 6.44 7.82 38.42
CA ALA A 174 5.33 6.92 38.69
C ALA A 174 4.81 6.22 37.42
N HIS A 175 5.09 6.78 36.23
CA HIS A 175 4.81 6.18 34.92
C HIS A 175 5.61 4.90 34.65
N ALA A 176 6.93 4.90 34.88
CA ALA A 176 7.76 3.72 34.62
C ALA A 176 7.43 2.54 35.57
N ARG A 177 6.91 2.83 36.77
CA ARG A 177 6.43 1.79 37.71
C ARG A 177 5.06 1.22 37.33
N ARG A 178 4.21 1.98 36.63
CA ARG A 178 2.87 1.54 36.20
C ARG A 178 2.89 0.71 34.91
N GLU A 179 3.81 0.97 33.99
CA GLU A 179 3.82 0.31 32.67
C GLU A 179 4.40 -1.12 32.68
N GLY A 180 4.95 -1.62 33.80
CA GLY A 180 5.32 -3.03 33.98
C GLY A 180 6.39 -3.60 33.03
N TRP A 181 6.80 -2.88 31.99
CA TRP A 181 7.59 -3.40 30.88
C TRP A 181 8.72 -2.45 30.52
N TRP A 182 9.93 -2.74 31.03
CA TRP A 182 11.18 -2.04 30.69
C TRP A 182 11.44 -1.91 29.19
N GLY A 183 10.92 -2.84 28.38
CA GLY A 183 11.04 -2.77 26.92
C GLY A 183 10.37 -1.53 26.32
N GLU A 184 9.25 -1.08 26.89
CA GLU A 184 8.54 0.11 26.44
C GLU A 184 9.25 1.38 26.90
N PHE A 185 9.72 1.42 28.14
CA PHE A 185 10.55 2.51 28.66
C PHE A 185 11.80 2.73 27.79
N LEU A 186 12.55 1.67 27.49
CA LEU A 186 13.75 1.78 26.65
C LEU A 186 13.42 2.26 25.24
N ARG A 187 12.30 1.81 24.66
CA ARG A 187 11.82 2.29 23.35
C ARG A 187 11.42 3.77 23.37
N LYS A 188 10.82 4.25 24.46
CA LYS A 188 10.37 5.63 24.63
C LYS A 188 11.51 6.59 24.97
N HIS A 189 12.55 6.14 25.67
CA HIS A 189 13.55 7.04 26.23
C HIS A 189 14.95 6.89 25.65
N TYR A 190 15.25 5.83 24.91
CA TYR A 190 16.57 5.62 24.36
C TYR A 190 16.50 5.33 22.86
N ALA A 191 17.54 5.72 22.14
CA ALA A 191 17.78 5.33 20.75
C ALA A 191 19.22 4.85 20.62
N ALA A 192 19.40 3.70 19.97
CA ALA A 192 20.71 3.12 19.71
C ALA A 192 21.02 3.27 18.22
N LEU A 193 22.04 4.06 17.90
CA LEU A 193 22.54 4.28 16.56
C LEU A 193 23.77 3.40 16.32
N LEU A 194 23.84 2.83 15.13
CA LEU A 194 25.03 2.21 14.59
C LEU A 194 25.66 3.20 13.62
N VAL A 195 26.90 3.59 13.86
CA VAL A 195 27.61 4.61 13.09
C VAL A 195 28.85 3.99 12.46
N ASP A 196 29.05 4.26 11.18
CA ASP A 196 30.28 3.99 10.45
C ASP A 196 30.99 5.32 10.19
N PRO A 197 31.99 5.66 11.02
CA PRO A 197 32.66 6.95 10.89
C PRO A 197 33.51 7.04 9.61
N GLU A 198 34.01 5.92 9.10
CA GLU A 198 34.83 5.91 7.88
C GLU A 198 33.99 6.20 6.64
N ARG A 199 32.76 5.67 6.61
CA ARG A 199 31.82 5.85 5.49
C ARG A 199 30.80 6.96 5.71
N GLY A 200 30.83 7.63 6.86
CA GLY A 200 29.98 8.78 7.15
C GLY A 200 28.47 8.47 7.23
N TRP A 201 28.07 7.25 7.57
CA TRP A 201 26.64 6.88 7.68
C TRP A 201 26.25 6.42 9.09
N ALA A 202 24.96 6.55 9.41
CA ALA A 202 24.37 6.08 10.66
C ALA A 202 23.03 5.35 10.42
N SER A 203 22.73 4.36 11.26
CA SER A 203 21.48 3.58 11.22
C SER A 203 20.88 3.42 12.61
N VAL A 204 19.57 3.63 12.75
CA VAL A 204 18.86 3.46 14.01
C VAL A 204 18.49 1.98 14.20
N SER A 205 18.77 1.43 15.37
CA SER A 205 18.40 0.04 15.71
C SER A 205 16.89 -0.16 15.67
N ARG A 206 16.38 -1.40 15.73
CA ARG A 206 15.06 -1.77 16.27
C ARG A 206 15.26 -2.45 17.63
N PHE A 207 14.61 -1.93 18.69
CA PHE A 207 14.57 -2.58 20.01
C PHE A 207 13.61 -3.78 19.92
N GLY A 208 14.14 -4.92 19.48
CA GLY A 208 13.42 -6.19 19.49
C GLY A 208 13.85 -6.97 20.71
N GLY A 209 13.10 -6.93 21.81
CA GLY A 209 13.46 -7.68 23.01
C GLY A 209 12.27 -7.95 23.90
N TYR A 210 12.06 -9.24 24.19
CA TYR A 210 11.46 -9.67 25.45
C TYR A 210 12.46 -9.35 26.55
N VAL A 211 12.10 -8.45 27.48
CA VAL A 211 12.87 -8.32 28.71
C VAL A 211 12.53 -9.54 29.55
N TRP A 212 13.37 -10.58 29.50
CA TRP A 212 13.22 -11.71 30.41
C TRP A 212 13.44 -11.18 31.85
N PRO A 213 12.42 -11.21 32.73
CA PRO A 213 12.69 -11.05 34.14
C PRO A 213 13.60 -12.21 34.54
N ASN A 214 14.75 -11.90 35.13
CA ASN A 214 15.55 -12.94 35.76
C ASN A 214 14.70 -13.53 36.90
N PRO A 215 14.35 -14.83 36.91
CA PRO A 215 13.51 -15.43 37.94
C PRO A 215 14.14 -15.37 39.35
N ALA A 216 15.42 -15.02 39.45
CA ALA A 216 16.16 -14.92 40.72
C ALA A 216 16.04 -13.57 41.47
N GLY A 217 15.07 -12.71 41.16
CA GLY A 217 14.76 -11.51 41.97
C GLY A 217 15.80 -10.37 41.97
N ALA A 218 16.95 -10.54 41.32
CA ALA A 218 17.95 -9.47 41.17
C ALA A 218 17.58 -8.55 39.99
N LEU A 219 16.92 -7.43 40.29
CA LEU A 219 16.48 -6.35 39.38
C LEU A 219 17.62 -5.60 38.64
N SER A 220 18.83 -6.14 38.57
CA SER A 220 20.03 -5.39 38.15
C SER A 220 20.53 -5.69 36.74
N HIS A 221 20.02 -6.72 36.06
CA HIS A 221 20.51 -7.16 34.75
C HIS A 221 19.37 -7.44 33.77
N HIS A 222 19.25 -6.62 32.73
CA HIS A 222 18.38 -6.89 31.59
C HIS A 222 19.21 -7.16 30.34
N ARG A 223 18.76 -8.06 29.48
CA ARG A 223 19.36 -8.26 28.15
C ARG A 223 18.47 -7.63 27.10
N VAL A 224 19.06 -6.78 26.27
CA VAL A 224 18.40 -6.09 25.17
C VAL A 224 19.03 -6.57 23.87
N ARG A 225 18.18 -6.91 22.89
CA ARG A 225 18.63 -7.26 21.54
C ARG A 225 18.39 -6.06 20.62
N LEU A 226 19.48 -5.55 20.07
CA LEU A 226 19.52 -4.43 19.14
C LEU A 226 19.73 -5.01 17.74
N ARG A 227 18.86 -4.65 16.80
CA ARG A 227 18.98 -5.15 15.42
C ARG A 227 18.89 -4.01 14.41
N TRP A 228 19.87 -3.94 13.52
CA TRP A 228 19.92 -3.00 12.41
C TRP A 228 19.71 -3.79 11.10
N ARG A 229 18.66 -3.46 10.35
CA ARG A 229 18.38 -4.13 9.07
C ARG A 229 19.23 -3.51 7.96
N THR A 230 19.76 -4.39 7.11
CA THR A 230 20.82 -4.23 6.10
C THR A 230 20.42 -3.34 4.93
N VAL A 231 20.48 -2.02 5.10
CA VAL A 231 20.55 -1.11 3.96
C VAL A 231 21.42 0.09 4.33
N THR A 232 22.53 0.32 3.62
CA THR A 232 23.16 1.65 3.61
C THR A 232 22.16 2.65 3.02
N PRO A 233 22.35 3.97 3.19
CA PRO A 233 21.52 4.96 2.52
C PRO A 233 21.34 4.70 1.01
N ASP A 234 22.36 4.11 0.36
CA ASP A 234 22.38 3.80 -1.08
C ASP A 234 21.72 2.47 -1.48
N GLY A 235 20.97 1.82 -0.58
CA GLY A 235 20.29 0.56 -0.93
C GLY A 235 21.15 -0.69 -0.78
N ASN A 236 22.44 -0.55 -0.48
CA ASN A 236 23.38 -1.69 -0.47
C ASN A 236 23.32 -2.46 0.85
N PRO A 237 23.41 -3.79 0.83
CA PRO A 237 23.53 -4.57 2.05
C PRO A 237 24.86 -4.23 2.76
N LEU A 238 24.82 -4.15 4.09
CA LEU A 238 26.03 -4.03 4.90
C LEU A 238 26.95 -5.22 4.57
N PRO A 239 28.26 -4.99 4.37
CA PRO A 239 29.19 -6.05 3.97
C PRO A 239 29.16 -7.19 5.00
N ALA A 240 29.02 -8.42 4.49
CA ALA A 240 29.04 -9.62 5.33
C ALA A 240 30.44 -9.80 5.93
N GLY A 241 30.57 -9.58 7.25
CA GLY A 241 31.84 -9.68 7.98
C GLY A 241 31.76 -9.00 9.35
N LYS A 242 32.77 -9.27 10.21
CA LYS A 242 32.97 -8.48 11.45
C LYS A 242 33.21 -7.03 11.02
N PRO A 243 32.33 -6.11 11.36
CA PRO A 243 32.45 -4.76 10.85
C PRO A 243 33.40 -3.98 11.75
N ALA A 244 34.69 -4.09 11.47
CA ALA A 244 35.72 -3.28 12.12
C ALA A 244 35.39 -1.78 11.92
N GLY A 245 35.57 -0.98 12.97
CA GLY A 245 35.33 0.47 12.92
C GLY A 245 33.89 0.93 13.19
N LEU A 246 32.91 0.03 13.31
CA LEU A 246 31.55 0.45 13.68
C LEU A 246 31.42 0.83 15.14
N ARG A 247 30.61 1.87 15.40
CA ARG A 247 30.38 2.44 16.73
C ARG A 247 28.90 2.38 17.07
N LEU A 248 28.60 1.98 18.30
CA LEU A 248 27.30 2.15 18.92
C LEU A 248 27.26 3.55 19.56
N VAL A 249 26.38 4.42 19.08
CA VAL A 249 26.08 5.71 19.74
C VAL A 249 24.72 5.59 20.43
N LEU A 250 24.69 5.85 21.74
CA LEU A 250 23.47 5.82 22.52
C LEU A 250 22.95 7.24 22.73
N LEU A 251 21.68 7.47 22.43
CA LEU A 251 20.98 8.71 22.68
C LEU A 251 19.89 8.49 23.73
N ARG A 252 19.66 9.50 24.58
CA ARG A 252 18.55 9.53 25.54
C ARG A 252 17.62 10.69 25.23
N ARG A 253 16.31 10.44 25.35
CA ARG A 253 15.22 11.39 25.20
C ARG A 253 14.79 11.89 26.57
N ASP A 254 15.05 13.16 26.83
CA ASP A 254 14.61 13.85 28.03
C ASP A 254 13.32 14.63 27.73
N TRP A 255 12.33 14.54 28.60
CA TRP A 255 11.09 15.31 28.49
C TRP A 255 11.30 16.69 29.07
N LEU A 256 11.05 17.73 28.28
CA LEU A 256 11.21 19.13 28.66
C LEU A 256 9.92 19.80 29.11
N GLY A 257 8.76 19.16 28.90
CA GLY A 257 7.45 19.71 29.25
C GLY A 257 6.41 19.53 28.13
N SER A 258 5.26 20.18 28.30
CA SER A 258 4.20 20.23 27.29
C SER A 258 4.12 21.62 26.65
N ALA A 259 3.90 21.69 25.35
CA ALA A 259 3.58 22.89 24.60
C ALA A 259 2.15 22.82 24.08
N ARG A 260 1.50 23.97 23.94
CA ARG A 260 0.21 24.09 23.26
C ARG A 260 0.34 25.05 22.10
N ARG A 261 -0.29 24.71 20.97
CA ARG A 261 -0.31 25.54 19.77
C ARG A 261 -1.66 25.40 19.09
N THR A 262 -2.21 26.51 18.63
CA THR A 262 -3.35 26.50 17.73
C THR A 262 -2.83 26.69 16.31
N TRP A 263 -3.28 25.86 15.38
CA TRP A 263 -2.99 25.97 13.96
C TRP A 263 -4.28 26.18 13.18
N THR A 264 -4.24 27.05 12.17
CA THR A 264 -5.38 27.31 11.29
C THR A 264 -4.99 27.00 9.86
N SER A 265 -5.74 26.12 9.19
CA SER A 265 -5.49 25.76 7.80
C SER A 265 -5.78 26.95 6.86
N PRO A 266 -5.11 27.01 5.70
CA PRO A 266 -5.62 27.79 4.58
C PRO A 266 -7.07 27.36 4.23
N PRO A 267 -7.86 28.19 3.53
CA PRO A 267 -9.19 27.79 3.08
C PRO A 267 -9.10 26.54 2.18
N VAL A 268 -9.76 25.45 2.57
CA VAL A 268 -9.75 24.19 1.81
C VAL A 268 -11.12 23.92 1.18
N ARG A 269 -11.14 23.39 -0.05
CA ARG A 269 -12.34 22.80 -0.66
C ARG A 269 -12.33 21.29 -0.42
N LEU A 270 -13.27 20.79 0.37
CA LEU A 270 -13.32 19.40 0.84
C LEU A 270 -13.48 18.36 -0.27
N LYS A 271 -13.97 18.73 -1.46
CA LYS A 271 -14.10 17.83 -2.63
C LYS A 271 -12.80 17.07 -2.98
N ARG A 272 -11.62 17.66 -2.73
CA ARG A 272 -10.31 17.04 -3.02
C ARG A 272 -9.79 16.06 -1.96
N LEU A 273 -10.31 16.11 -0.73
CA LEU A 273 -9.75 15.32 0.40
C LEU A 273 -10.37 13.93 0.54
N LEU A 274 -11.54 13.70 -0.07
CA LEU A 274 -12.29 12.44 0.05
C LEU A 274 -11.94 11.40 -1.03
N ALA A 275 -11.10 11.74 -2.02
CA ALA A 275 -10.71 10.85 -3.11
C ALA A 275 -9.65 9.79 -2.72
N GLY A 276 -9.23 9.75 -1.46
CA GLY A 276 -8.30 8.74 -0.94
C GLY A 276 -9.04 7.52 -0.38
N SER A 277 -8.69 6.33 -0.85
CA SER A 277 -9.23 5.03 -0.43
C SER A 277 -9.24 4.85 1.10
N VAL A 278 -10.39 5.06 1.74
CA VAL A 278 -10.60 4.85 3.18
C VAL A 278 -10.23 3.41 3.54
N ALA A 279 -9.20 3.24 4.38
CA ALA A 279 -8.87 1.96 4.96
C ALA A 279 -10.15 1.38 5.60
N HIS A 280 -10.61 0.24 5.10
CA HIS A 280 -11.88 -0.33 5.53
C HIS A 280 -11.78 -0.67 7.02
N PRO A 281 -12.60 -0.06 7.90
CA PRO A 281 -12.71 -0.54 9.28
C PRO A 281 -13.10 -2.03 9.27
N PRO A 282 -12.80 -2.79 10.34
CA PRO A 282 -13.26 -4.17 10.45
C PRO A 282 -14.73 -4.22 10.08
N GLN A 283 -15.06 -4.99 9.03
CA GLN A 283 -16.41 -5.01 8.50
C GLN A 283 -17.33 -5.49 9.64
N PRO A 284 -18.36 -4.71 10.01
CA PRO A 284 -19.35 -5.18 10.97
C PRO A 284 -19.95 -6.48 10.44
N GLU A 285 -20.37 -7.38 11.33
CA GLU A 285 -21.02 -8.61 10.92
C GLU A 285 -22.17 -8.30 9.95
N PRO A 286 -22.30 -9.05 8.83
CA PRO A 286 -23.35 -8.82 7.86
C PRO A 286 -24.73 -8.83 8.52
N MET A 287 -25.56 -7.86 8.17
CA MET A 287 -26.94 -7.77 8.64
C MET A 287 -27.71 -9.03 8.26
N SER A 288 -28.42 -9.61 9.22
CA SER A 288 -29.28 -10.76 8.96
C SER A 288 -30.37 -10.44 7.92
N GLU A 289 -30.75 -11.43 7.12
CA GLU A 289 -31.77 -11.27 6.07
C GLU A 289 -33.13 -10.74 6.61
N PRO A 290 -33.66 -11.21 7.76
CA PRO A 290 -34.91 -10.68 8.29
C PRO A 290 -34.82 -9.20 8.69
N GLU A 291 -33.69 -8.80 9.29
CA GLU A 291 -33.45 -7.41 9.68
C GLU A 291 -33.34 -6.51 8.44
N PHE A 292 -32.62 -6.98 7.42
CA PHE A 292 -32.48 -6.28 6.15
C PHE A 292 -33.84 -6.05 5.49
N ARG A 293 -34.68 -7.09 5.37
CA ARG A 293 -36.03 -6.96 4.78
C ARG A 293 -36.90 -5.99 5.57
N ARG A 294 -36.93 -6.11 6.90
CA ARG A 294 -37.71 -5.21 7.76
C ARG A 294 -37.32 -3.74 7.54
N ARG A 295 -36.02 -3.43 7.46
CA ARG A 295 -35.54 -2.07 7.23
C ARG A 295 -35.80 -1.58 5.80
N LEU A 296 -35.68 -2.46 4.82
CA LEU A 296 -35.98 -2.15 3.43
C LEU A 296 -37.48 -1.88 3.23
N GLU A 297 -38.36 -2.65 3.85
CA GLU A 297 -39.82 -2.44 3.84
C GLU A 297 -40.21 -1.13 4.53
N ALA A 298 -39.51 -0.76 5.61
CA ALA A 298 -39.68 0.53 6.28
C ALA A 298 -39.12 1.72 5.49
N LEU A 299 -38.28 1.47 4.47
CA LEU A 299 -37.72 2.49 3.61
C LEU A 299 -38.69 2.78 2.46
N GLU A 300 -39.59 3.73 2.66
CA GLU A 300 -40.56 4.12 1.64
C GLU A 300 -39.87 4.79 0.43
N PRO A 301 -39.99 4.21 -0.79
CA PRO A 301 -39.40 4.81 -1.98
C PRO A 301 -40.18 6.06 -2.41
N PRO A 302 -39.54 7.24 -2.54
CA PRO A 302 -40.19 8.43 -3.06
C PRO A 302 -40.54 8.28 -4.55
N PRO A 303 -41.45 9.11 -5.09
CA PRO A 303 -41.68 9.15 -6.53
C PRO A 303 -40.39 9.57 -7.28
N PRO A 304 -40.09 9.05 -8.48
CA PRO A 304 -38.90 9.42 -9.25
C PRO A 304 -38.75 10.91 -9.53
N GLU A 305 -39.87 11.63 -9.60
CA GLU A 305 -39.96 13.06 -9.85
C GLU A 305 -39.74 13.90 -8.57
N ALA A 306 -39.56 13.26 -7.41
CA ALA A 306 -39.26 13.96 -6.17
C ALA A 306 -37.98 14.80 -6.29
N SER A 307 -37.88 15.81 -5.43
CA SER A 307 -36.73 16.72 -5.42
C SER A 307 -35.42 15.97 -5.12
N ARG A 308 -34.32 16.50 -5.65
CA ARG A 308 -32.97 15.95 -5.47
C ARG A 308 -32.65 15.62 -3.98
N PRO A 309 -32.97 16.46 -2.97
CA PRO A 309 -32.71 16.12 -1.57
C PRO A 309 -33.51 14.92 -1.05
N VAL A 310 -34.77 14.76 -1.49
CA VAL A 310 -35.64 13.67 -1.05
C VAL A 310 -35.13 12.33 -1.61
N VAL A 311 -34.83 12.29 -2.91
CA VAL A 311 -34.25 11.11 -3.55
C VAL A 311 -32.86 10.80 -3.00
N GLY A 312 -32.05 11.83 -2.74
CA GLY A 312 -30.72 11.67 -2.15
C GLY A 312 -30.72 11.04 -0.77
N ARG A 313 -31.64 11.47 0.11
CA ARG A 313 -31.81 10.85 1.43
C ARG A 313 -32.23 9.38 1.32
N TYR A 314 -33.16 9.08 0.42
CA TYR A 314 -33.61 7.71 0.18
C TYR A 314 -32.47 6.82 -0.35
N LEU A 315 -31.73 7.28 -1.39
CA LEU A 315 -30.61 6.51 -1.95
C LEU A 315 -29.50 6.30 -0.93
N TYR A 316 -29.21 7.30 -0.09
CA TYR A 316 -28.24 7.16 0.99
C TYR A 316 -28.62 6.04 1.97
N GLU A 317 -29.86 6.02 2.48
CA GLU A 317 -30.30 4.95 3.38
C GLU A 317 -30.35 3.59 2.69
N LEU A 318 -30.75 3.54 1.41
CA LEU A 318 -30.70 2.32 0.60
C LEU A 318 -29.27 1.77 0.49
N LEU A 319 -28.30 2.63 0.16
CA LEU A 319 -26.89 2.27 0.03
C LEU A 319 -26.32 1.76 1.36
N ARG A 320 -26.69 2.38 2.49
CA ARG A 320 -26.30 1.89 3.82
C ARG A 320 -26.84 0.49 4.10
N LEU A 321 -28.08 0.21 3.72
CA LEU A 321 -28.66 -1.14 3.87
C LEU A 321 -27.93 -2.16 2.98
N VAL A 322 -27.59 -1.77 1.75
CA VAL A 322 -26.85 -2.63 0.81
C VAL A 322 -25.44 -2.96 1.32
N GLU A 323 -24.71 -1.97 1.83
CA GLU A 323 -23.41 -2.20 2.47
C GLU A 323 -23.54 -3.08 3.71
N ALA A 324 -24.52 -2.81 4.57
CA ALA A 324 -24.73 -3.59 5.78
C ALA A 324 -25.14 -5.05 5.48
N ARG A 325 -25.83 -5.31 4.35
CA ARG A 325 -26.18 -6.66 3.89
C ARG A 325 -24.93 -7.50 3.58
N GLY A 326 -23.83 -6.87 3.14
CA GLY A 326 -22.56 -7.55 2.84
C GLY A 326 -22.66 -8.62 1.74
N ARG A 327 -23.71 -8.59 0.90
CA ARG A 327 -23.91 -9.56 -0.19
C ARG A 327 -23.67 -8.91 -1.53
N ARG A 328 -23.08 -9.68 -2.44
CA ARG A 328 -22.92 -9.30 -3.85
C ARG A 328 -24.23 -8.76 -4.42
N VAL A 329 -24.13 -7.69 -5.21
CA VAL A 329 -25.24 -7.10 -5.96
C VAL A 329 -25.05 -7.54 -7.41
N ASP A 330 -26.02 -8.26 -7.93
CA ASP A 330 -26.04 -8.70 -9.33
C ASP A 330 -27.06 -7.86 -10.12
N ALA A 331 -26.95 -7.84 -11.46
CA ALA A 331 -27.82 -7.06 -12.34
C ALA A 331 -29.33 -7.32 -12.15
N ASP A 332 -29.71 -8.54 -11.72
CA ASP A 332 -31.09 -8.95 -11.48
C ASP A 332 -31.61 -8.64 -10.06
N ASP A 333 -30.75 -8.11 -9.18
CA ASP A 333 -31.13 -7.74 -7.82
C ASP A 333 -32.32 -6.76 -7.85
N PRO A 334 -33.43 -7.03 -7.13
CA PRO A 334 -34.58 -6.12 -7.06
C PRO A 334 -34.21 -4.69 -6.69
N LEU A 335 -33.13 -4.50 -5.92
CA LEU A 335 -32.65 -3.18 -5.53
C LEU A 335 -32.07 -2.40 -6.72
N VAL A 336 -31.43 -3.08 -7.68
CA VAL A 336 -30.96 -2.46 -8.94
C VAL A 336 -32.15 -1.93 -9.71
N ARG A 337 -33.22 -2.74 -9.85
CA ARG A 337 -34.47 -2.31 -10.49
C ARG A 337 -35.07 -1.09 -9.81
N GLN A 338 -35.11 -1.10 -8.48
CA GLN A 338 -35.66 -0.01 -7.69
C GLN A 338 -34.84 1.28 -7.84
N ALA A 339 -33.51 1.19 -7.76
CA ALA A 339 -32.61 2.33 -7.92
C ALA A 339 -32.60 2.88 -9.35
N ALA A 340 -32.67 2.01 -10.37
CA ALA A 340 -32.68 2.40 -11.78
C ALA A 340 -33.84 3.33 -12.15
N ARG A 341 -34.98 3.29 -11.42
CA ARG A 341 -36.14 4.18 -11.65
C ARG A 341 -35.81 5.66 -11.46
N TYR A 342 -34.82 5.98 -10.63
CA TYR A 342 -34.43 7.37 -10.35
C TYR A 342 -33.38 7.91 -11.33
N VAL A 343 -32.66 7.03 -12.03
CA VAL A 343 -31.52 7.41 -12.88
C VAL A 343 -31.90 8.41 -13.98
N PRO A 344 -33.02 8.25 -14.73
CA PRO A 344 -33.35 9.18 -15.82
C PRO A 344 -33.46 10.66 -15.40
N ARG A 345 -33.81 10.93 -14.14
CA ARG A 345 -33.97 12.30 -13.61
C ARG A 345 -32.84 12.73 -12.68
N HIS A 346 -32.09 11.78 -12.12
CA HIS A 346 -31.11 12.03 -11.06
C HIS A 346 -29.72 11.41 -11.33
N ALA A 347 -29.37 11.11 -12.59
CA ALA A 347 -28.10 10.46 -12.95
C ALA A 347 -26.86 11.10 -12.30
N ALA A 348 -26.77 12.44 -12.28
CA ALA A 348 -25.67 13.18 -11.65
C ALA A 348 -25.49 12.81 -10.17
N MET A 349 -26.57 12.52 -9.44
CA MET A 349 -26.50 12.10 -8.03
C MET A 349 -25.87 10.71 -7.86
N PHE A 350 -26.14 9.79 -8.79
CA PHE A 350 -25.52 8.46 -8.78
C PHE A 350 -24.02 8.58 -9.02
N LEU A 351 -23.64 9.40 -10.00
CA LEU A 351 -22.24 9.65 -10.36
C LEU A 351 -21.47 10.34 -9.22
N ASP A 352 -22.06 11.39 -8.62
CA ASP A 352 -21.49 12.12 -7.47
C ASP A 352 -21.26 11.20 -6.25
N ALA A 353 -22.05 10.13 -6.10
CA ALA A 353 -21.97 9.22 -4.97
C ALA A 353 -20.92 8.10 -5.14
N LEU A 354 -20.51 7.75 -6.37
CA LEU A 354 -19.61 6.62 -6.65
C LEU A 354 -18.28 6.65 -5.84
N PRO A 355 -17.60 7.79 -5.68
CA PRO A 355 -16.35 7.85 -4.92
C PRO A 355 -16.54 7.64 -3.41
N ALA A 356 -17.75 7.90 -2.89
CA ALA A 356 -18.03 7.92 -1.45
C ALA A 356 -18.64 6.61 -0.92
N VAL A 357 -19.05 5.69 -1.81
CA VAL A 357 -19.69 4.42 -1.43
C VAL A 357 -18.70 3.26 -1.41
N GLY A 358 -19.01 2.25 -0.59
CA GLY A 358 -18.29 0.98 -0.55
C GLY A 358 -18.53 0.14 -1.81
N TRP A 359 -17.96 -1.07 -1.84
CA TRP A 359 -18.00 -1.91 -3.03
C TRP A 359 -19.42 -2.35 -3.43
N HIS A 360 -20.26 -2.73 -2.47
CA HIS A 360 -21.63 -3.20 -2.76
C HIS A 360 -22.52 -2.07 -3.27
N GLY A 361 -22.45 -0.91 -2.63
CA GLY A 361 -23.16 0.31 -3.03
C GLY A 361 -22.67 0.81 -4.39
N ARG A 362 -21.35 0.78 -4.64
CA ARG A 362 -20.80 1.12 -5.96
C ARG A 362 -21.36 0.21 -7.04
N ARG A 363 -21.42 -1.10 -6.80
CA ARG A 363 -22.02 -2.04 -7.76
C ARG A 363 -23.49 -1.73 -8.01
N LEU A 364 -24.28 -1.48 -6.96
CA LEU A 364 -25.69 -1.08 -7.10
C LEU A 364 -25.84 0.16 -8.00
N LEU A 365 -25.02 1.20 -7.78
CA LEU A 365 -25.09 2.44 -8.56
C LEU A 365 -24.72 2.23 -10.03
N ILE A 366 -23.65 1.48 -10.31
CA ILE A 366 -23.22 1.16 -11.68
C ILE A 366 -24.30 0.35 -12.41
N GLU A 367 -24.86 -0.68 -11.76
CA GLU A 367 -25.94 -1.50 -12.33
C GLU A 367 -27.22 -0.70 -12.58
N ALA A 368 -27.55 0.22 -11.66
CA ALA A 368 -28.67 1.13 -11.85
C ALA A 368 -28.44 2.07 -13.05
N LEU A 369 -27.22 2.60 -13.21
CA LEU A 369 -26.82 3.41 -14.37
C LEU A 369 -26.91 2.60 -15.67
N LEU A 370 -26.35 1.39 -15.71
CA LEU A 370 -26.43 0.49 -16.86
C LEU A 370 -27.87 0.31 -17.35
N ARG A 371 -28.80 0.14 -16.40
CA ARG A 371 -30.21 -0.13 -16.69
C ARG A 371 -31.04 1.11 -16.99
N GLY A 372 -30.80 2.21 -16.29
CA GLY A 372 -31.70 3.38 -16.26
C GLY A 372 -31.15 4.64 -16.89
N LEU A 373 -29.86 4.68 -17.26
CA LEU A 373 -29.27 5.88 -17.86
C LEU A 373 -29.76 6.07 -19.31
N PRO A 374 -30.36 7.22 -19.63
CA PRO A 374 -30.78 7.53 -20.98
C PRO A 374 -29.60 8.08 -21.78
N ASP A 375 -29.60 7.85 -23.10
CA ASP A 375 -28.46 8.15 -23.98
C ASP A 375 -28.12 9.66 -24.01
N GLU A 376 -29.12 10.53 -23.82
CA GLU A 376 -28.90 11.99 -23.77
C GLU A 376 -28.07 12.41 -22.55
N SER A 377 -27.95 11.54 -21.53
CA SER A 377 -27.14 11.77 -20.33
C SER A 377 -25.73 11.18 -20.42
N LYS A 378 -25.30 10.65 -21.57
CA LYS A 378 -23.98 10.01 -21.72
C LYS A 378 -22.81 10.93 -21.37
N SER A 379 -22.91 12.24 -21.66
CA SER A 379 -21.85 13.19 -21.34
C SER A 379 -21.56 13.26 -19.83
N LEU A 380 -22.56 13.04 -18.97
CA LEU A 380 -22.35 13.00 -17.52
C LEU A 380 -21.43 11.83 -17.11
N VAL A 381 -21.55 10.68 -17.79
CA VAL A 381 -20.67 9.53 -17.55
C VAL A 381 -19.26 9.83 -18.02
N PHE A 382 -19.11 10.47 -19.19
CA PHE A 382 -17.80 10.84 -19.72
C PHE A 382 -17.09 11.82 -18.78
N ASP A 383 -17.79 12.84 -18.29
CA ASP A 383 -17.26 13.84 -17.36
C ASP A 383 -16.85 13.22 -16.01
N ALA A 384 -17.55 12.16 -15.56
CA ALA A 384 -17.28 11.49 -14.29
C ALA A 384 -16.25 10.35 -14.39
N LEU A 385 -15.94 9.86 -15.60
CA LEU A 385 -15.04 8.73 -15.83
C LEU A 385 -13.62 8.94 -15.25
N PRO A 386 -12.98 10.12 -15.42
CA PRO A 386 -11.66 10.35 -14.84
C PRO A 386 -11.63 10.24 -13.33
N ASP A 387 -12.74 10.52 -12.64
CA ASP A 387 -12.83 10.38 -11.19
C ASP A 387 -13.23 8.96 -10.76
N SER A 388 -13.98 8.24 -11.59
CA SER A 388 -14.51 6.89 -11.33
C SER A 388 -14.31 5.95 -12.54
N PRO A 389 -13.10 5.38 -12.74
CA PRO A 389 -12.78 4.57 -13.91
C PRO A 389 -13.68 3.33 -14.11
N GLU A 390 -14.36 2.84 -13.07
CA GLU A 390 -15.32 1.73 -13.18
C GLU A 390 -16.51 2.06 -14.09
N LEU A 391 -16.78 3.34 -14.35
CA LEU A 391 -17.78 3.79 -15.32
C LEU A 391 -17.47 3.35 -16.76
N ALA A 392 -16.25 2.90 -17.05
CA ALA A 392 -15.93 2.25 -18.31
C ALA A 392 -16.83 1.03 -18.59
N GLU A 393 -17.37 0.38 -17.56
CA GLU A 393 -18.36 -0.68 -17.73
C GLU A 393 -19.65 -0.18 -18.40
N VAL A 394 -20.11 1.02 -18.03
CA VAL A 394 -21.29 1.66 -18.66
C VAL A 394 -21.00 2.00 -20.11
N ILE A 395 -19.80 2.52 -20.38
CA ILE A 395 -19.35 2.87 -21.73
C ILE A 395 -19.30 1.62 -22.62
N LEU A 396 -18.68 0.53 -22.17
CA LEU A 396 -18.60 -0.73 -22.89
C LEU A 396 -19.97 -1.35 -23.14
N ALA A 397 -20.82 -1.42 -22.12
CA ALA A 397 -22.14 -2.03 -22.24
C ALA A 397 -23.08 -1.27 -23.20
N ARG A 398 -22.81 0.02 -23.41
CA ARG A 398 -23.60 0.88 -24.32
C ARG A 398 -22.93 1.11 -25.68
N GLY A 399 -21.72 0.61 -25.89
CA GLY A 399 -20.98 0.83 -27.14
C GLY A 399 -20.62 2.30 -27.38
N TRP A 400 -20.23 3.01 -26.32
CA TRP A 400 -19.90 4.45 -26.36
C TRP A 400 -18.40 4.75 -26.38
N GLU A 401 -17.55 3.76 -26.64
CA GLU A 401 -16.09 3.87 -26.54
C GLU A 401 -15.53 4.97 -27.45
N ALA A 402 -16.04 5.03 -28.69
CA ALA A 402 -15.61 6.03 -29.68
C ALA A 402 -15.97 7.46 -29.24
N GLU A 403 -17.16 7.69 -28.68
CA GLU A 403 -17.55 9.01 -28.19
C GLU A 403 -16.90 9.35 -26.84
N ALA A 404 -16.59 8.35 -26.02
CA ALA A 404 -15.90 8.52 -24.74
C ALA A 404 -14.37 8.70 -24.90
N ARG A 405 -13.85 8.69 -26.14
CA ARG A 405 -12.42 8.74 -26.48
C ARG A 405 -11.63 9.74 -25.63
N SER A 406 -12.07 11.00 -25.58
CA SER A 406 -11.35 12.04 -24.82
C SER A 406 -11.26 11.70 -23.33
N ALA A 407 -12.37 11.27 -22.71
CA ALA A 407 -12.42 10.92 -21.30
C ALA A 407 -11.60 9.65 -20.98
N LEU A 408 -11.59 8.66 -21.89
CA LEU A 408 -10.76 7.46 -21.76
C LEU A 408 -9.27 7.76 -21.88
N LEU A 409 -8.88 8.72 -22.74
CA LEU A 409 -7.50 9.15 -22.87
C LEU A 409 -6.98 9.89 -21.62
N GLU A 410 -7.85 10.57 -20.86
CA GLU A 410 -7.47 11.16 -19.56
C GLU A 410 -7.03 10.10 -18.53
N LEU A 411 -7.48 8.85 -18.67
CA LEU A 411 -7.06 7.73 -17.80
C LEU A 411 -5.61 7.28 -18.05
N VAL A 412 -4.97 7.71 -19.16
CA VAL A 412 -3.57 7.38 -19.47
C VAL A 412 -2.63 7.90 -18.38
N ASP A 413 -2.94 9.06 -17.81
CA ASP A 413 -2.12 9.74 -16.80
C ASP A 413 -2.57 9.44 -15.36
N ASP A 414 -3.63 8.66 -15.16
CA ASP A 414 -4.18 8.37 -13.83
C ASP A 414 -3.24 7.44 -13.03
N PRO A 415 -2.71 7.84 -11.87
CA PRO A 415 -1.81 6.99 -11.09
C PRO A 415 -2.49 5.74 -10.46
N ARG A 416 -3.83 5.69 -10.37
CA ARG A 416 -4.58 4.61 -9.71
C ARG A 416 -4.53 3.30 -10.49
N SER A 417 -5.00 2.20 -9.92
CA SER A 417 -5.18 0.94 -10.67
C SER A 417 -6.43 1.01 -11.51
N LEU A 418 -6.30 0.74 -12.81
CA LEU A 418 -7.45 0.73 -13.70
C LEU A 418 -8.24 -0.57 -13.51
N PRO A 419 -9.58 -0.52 -13.47
CA PRO A 419 -10.41 -1.71 -13.55
C PRO A 419 -10.28 -2.35 -14.94
N ASP A 420 -10.53 -3.65 -15.03
CA ASP A 420 -10.42 -4.41 -16.30
C ASP A 420 -11.34 -3.86 -17.39
N THR A 421 -12.50 -3.30 -17.03
CA THR A 421 -13.41 -2.64 -17.97
C THR A 421 -12.82 -1.35 -18.56
N ALA A 422 -12.08 -0.56 -17.78
CA ALA A 422 -11.38 0.62 -18.30
C ALA A 422 -10.24 0.21 -19.26
N ILE A 423 -9.50 -0.83 -18.89
CA ILE A 423 -8.46 -1.41 -19.76
C ILE A 423 -9.06 -1.86 -21.09
N GLN A 424 -10.16 -2.62 -21.07
CA GLN A 424 -10.87 -3.07 -22.28
C GLN A 424 -11.35 -1.89 -23.13
N ALA A 425 -11.98 -0.88 -22.52
CA ALA A 425 -12.46 0.30 -23.23
C ALA A 425 -11.31 1.06 -23.90
N MET A 426 -10.17 1.22 -23.22
CA MET A 426 -8.98 1.86 -23.77
C MET A 426 -8.35 1.05 -24.92
N LEU A 427 -8.37 -0.29 -24.83
CA LEU A 427 -7.88 -1.17 -25.90
C LEU A 427 -8.70 -1.02 -27.19
N LEU A 428 -10.03 -0.87 -27.07
CA LEU A 428 -10.94 -0.67 -28.21
C LEU A 428 -10.73 0.66 -28.94
N LEU A 429 -10.03 1.63 -28.33
CA LEU A 429 -9.64 2.87 -29.02
C LEU A 429 -8.54 2.63 -30.07
N GLU A 430 -7.77 1.53 -29.95
CA GLU A 430 -6.62 1.20 -30.81
C GLU A 430 -5.55 2.31 -30.87
N GLU A 431 -5.47 3.15 -29.84
CA GLU A 431 -4.57 4.31 -29.85
C GLU A 431 -3.16 4.00 -29.36
N PRO A 432 -2.11 4.40 -30.10
CA PRO A 432 -0.73 4.23 -29.64
C PRO A 432 -0.45 4.89 -28.28
N ALA A 433 -1.20 5.94 -27.93
CA ALA A 433 -1.07 6.68 -26.68
C ALA A 433 -1.48 5.87 -25.43
N VAL A 434 -2.40 4.90 -25.56
CA VAL A 434 -2.83 4.08 -24.41
C VAL A 434 -1.84 2.96 -24.09
N VAL A 435 -1.03 2.54 -25.06
CA VAL A 435 -0.12 1.38 -24.94
C VAL A 435 0.85 1.48 -23.75
N PRO A 436 1.55 2.61 -23.52
CA PRO A 436 2.44 2.74 -22.37
C PRO A 436 1.70 2.54 -21.04
N ARG A 437 0.48 3.07 -20.93
CA ARG A 437 -0.35 2.92 -19.74
C ARG A 437 -0.71 1.46 -19.49
N LEU A 438 -1.18 0.76 -20.52
CA LEU A 438 -1.57 -0.65 -20.41
C LEU A 438 -0.38 -1.57 -20.09
N LEU A 439 0.80 -1.29 -20.63
CA LEU A 439 2.03 -1.99 -20.24
C LEU A 439 2.41 -1.72 -18.79
N ALA A 440 2.22 -0.49 -18.29
CA ALA A 440 2.44 -0.16 -16.89
C ALA A 440 1.47 -0.87 -15.93
N GLU A 441 0.21 -1.07 -16.34
CA GLU A 441 -0.75 -1.91 -15.61
C GLU A 441 -0.25 -3.35 -15.47
N LEU A 442 0.24 -3.95 -16.56
CA LEU A 442 0.80 -5.29 -16.54
C LEU A 442 2.06 -5.39 -15.67
N GLU A 443 2.90 -4.34 -15.65
CA GLU A 443 4.06 -4.29 -14.75
C GLU A 443 3.67 -4.25 -13.27
N ARG A 444 2.62 -3.50 -12.94
CA ARG A 444 2.13 -3.37 -11.56
C ARG A 444 1.40 -4.62 -11.08
N GLU A 445 0.59 -5.22 -11.95
CA GLU A 445 -0.31 -6.34 -11.63
C GLU A 445 -0.09 -7.54 -12.56
N PRO A 446 1.07 -8.22 -12.48
CA PRO A 446 1.45 -9.28 -13.43
C PRO A 446 0.59 -10.54 -13.34
N TRP A 447 -0.31 -10.64 -12.35
CA TRP A 447 -1.30 -11.71 -12.26
C TRP A 447 -2.51 -11.51 -13.19
N ARG A 448 -2.68 -10.32 -13.78
CA ARG A 448 -3.74 -10.04 -14.77
C ARG A 448 -3.39 -10.62 -16.13
N LEU A 449 -3.36 -11.95 -16.24
CA LEU A 449 -3.00 -12.64 -17.48
C LEU A 449 -3.96 -12.33 -18.65
N GLN A 450 -5.19 -11.92 -18.35
CA GLN A 450 -6.13 -11.47 -19.35
C GLN A 450 -5.69 -10.17 -20.04
N LEU A 451 -5.05 -9.24 -19.30
CA LEU A 451 -4.48 -8.03 -19.88
C LEU A 451 -3.33 -8.36 -20.85
N ASP A 452 -2.50 -9.35 -20.53
CA ASP A 452 -1.49 -9.85 -21.47
C ASP A 452 -2.13 -10.38 -22.76
N GLU A 453 -3.21 -11.16 -22.67
CA GLU A 453 -3.93 -11.65 -23.85
C GLU A 453 -4.48 -10.52 -24.72
N TRP A 454 -5.08 -9.50 -24.11
CA TRP A 454 -5.57 -8.34 -24.85
C TRP A 454 -4.45 -7.50 -25.45
N LEU A 455 -3.35 -7.31 -24.73
CA LEU A 455 -2.20 -6.59 -25.26
C LEU A 455 -1.64 -7.28 -26.50
N GLN A 456 -1.68 -8.61 -26.57
CA GLN A 456 -1.17 -9.35 -27.73
C GLN A 456 -1.99 -9.20 -29.00
N SER A 457 -3.28 -8.85 -28.90
CA SER A 457 -4.07 -8.57 -30.11
C SER A 457 -3.69 -7.24 -30.75
N LEU A 458 -2.91 -6.39 -30.08
CA LEU A 458 -2.48 -5.11 -30.64
C LEU A 458 -1.37 -5.29 -31.69
N PRO A 459 -1.50 -4.68 -32.89
CA PRO A 459 -0.48 -4.79 -33.92
C PRO A 459 0.84 -4.14 -33.48
N GLY A 460 1.96 -4.85 -33.70
CA GLY A 460 3.31 -4.32 -33.43
C GLY A 460 3.72 -4.24 -31.95
N ILE A 461 2.89 -4.70 -31.02
CA ILE A 461 3.16 -4.64 -29.58
C ILE A 461 4.26 -5.61 -29.11
N GLY A 462 4.50 -6.70 -29.86
CA GLY A 462 5.29 -7.86 -29.46
C GLY A 462 6.64 -7.50 -28.80
N PRO A 463 7.51 -6.72 -29.45
CA PRO A 463 8.80 -6.33 -28.85
C PRO A 463 8.68 -5.55 -27.54
N ARG A 464 7.67 -4.67 -27.41
CA ARG A 464 7.43 -3.88 -26.20
C ARG A 464 6.88 -4.74 -25.06
N LEU A 465 5.93 -5.61 -25.38
CA LEU A 465 5.36 -6.56 -24.42
C LEU A 465 6.44 -7.51 -23.90
N GLU A 466 7.28 -8.07 -24.77
CA GLU A 466 8.39 -8.94 -24.37
C GLU A 466 9.37 -8.20 -23.46
N ALA A 467 9.77 -6.98 -23.81
CA ALA A 467 10.62 -6.15 -22.95
C ALA A 467 9.99 -5.89 -21.57
N THR A 468 8.68 -5.65 -21.52
CA THR A 468 7.91 -5.51 -20.27
C THR A 468 7.94 -6.79 -19.44
N VAL A 469 7.67 -7.95 -20.04
CA VAL A 469 7.72 -9.25 -19.36
C VAL A 469 9.11 -9.53 -18.79
N GLN A 470 10.18 -9.21 -19.54
CA GLN A 470 11.56 -9.33 -19.06
C GLN A 470 11.83 -8.42 -17.85
N ARG A 471 11.32 -7.18 -17.85
CA ARG A 471 11.45 -6.26 -16.71
C ARG A 471 10.71 -6.77 -15.48
N VAL A 472 9.47 -7.22 -15.64
CA VAL A 472 8.67 -7.84 -14.56
C VAL A 472 9.43 -9.04 -13.98
N TRP A 473 9.92 -9.92 -14.85
CA TRP A 473 10.68 -11.09 -14.44
C TRP A 473 11.94 -10.69 -13.66
N LYS A 474 12.75 -9.75 -14.15
CA LYS A 474 13.99 -9.32 -13.48
C LYS A 474 13.76 -8.63 -12.13
N ARG A 475 12.66 -7.86 -12.00
CA ARG A 475 12.32 -7.14 -10.75
C ARG A 475 11.64 -8.04 -9.72
N ARG A 476 11.26 -9.27 -10.08
CA ARG A 476 10.60 -10.18 -9.14
C ARG A 476 11.49 -10.41 -7.91
N PRO A 477 10.92 -10.44 -6.70
CA PRO A 477 11.67 -10.73 -5.49
C PRO A 477 12.11 -12.21 -5.47
N PRO A 478 13.35 -12.51 -5.05
CA PRO A 478 13.92 -13.87 -5.10
C PRO A 478 13.36 -14.84 -4.05
N VAL A 479 12.64 -14.35 -3.04
CA VAL A 479 12.00 -15.16 -2.01
C VAL A 479 10.49 -15.09 -2.21
N VAL A 480 9.82 -16.24 -2.35
CA VAL A 480 8.36 -16.30 -2.48
C VAL A 480 7.76 -16.14 -1.09
N THR A 481 7.20 -14.97 -0.78
CA THR A 481 6.60 -14.68 0.53
C THR A 481 5.19 -14.08 0.44
N ALA A 482 4.56 -14.07 -0.74
CA ALA A 482 3.20 -13.51 -0.94
C ALA A 482 2.57 -13.92 -2.28
N THR A 483 1.23 -13.95 -2.31
CA THR A 483 0.33 -14.34 -3.41
C THR A 483 0.48 -13.52 -4.71
N GLY A 484 0.75 -12.21 -4.61
CA GLY A 484 0.97 -11.36 -5.80
C GLY A 484 2.20 -11.71 -6.66
N ARG A 485 3.10 -12.60 -6.20
CA ARG A 485 4.41 -12.89 -6.85
C ARG A 485 4.37 -14.03 -7.87
N LEU A 486 3.37 -14.89 -7.83
CA LEU A 486 3.25 -16.01 -8.78
C LEU A 486 2.70 -15.56 -10.13
N GLY A 487 2.01 -14.41 -10.19
CA GLY A 487 1.63 -13.77 -11.46
C GLY A 487 2.82 -13.54 -12.39
N ALA A 488 3.96 -13.07 -11.85
CA ALA A 488 5.20 -12.89 -12.63
C ALA A 488 5.76 -14.21 -13.19
N HIS A 489 5.59 -15.33 -12.49
CA HIS A 489 6.01 -16.64 -12.99
C HIS A 489 5.10 -17.10 -14.12
N ALA A 490 3.78 -17.04 -13.92
CA ALA A 490 2.80 -17.38 -14.94
C ALA A 490 3.01 -16.55 -16.21
N LEU A 491 3.14 -15.23 -16.08
CA LEU A 491 3.40 -14.32 -17.19
C LEU A 491 4.71 -14.68 -17.92
N ALA A 492 5.83 -14.83 -17.20
CA ALA A 492 7.11 -15.19 -17.80
C ALA A 492 7.08 -16.56 -18.49
N MET A 493 6.40 -17.55 -17.91
CA MET A 493 6.24 -18.88 -18.50
C MET A 493 5.38 -18.84 -19.78
N ARG A 494 4.33 -18.01 -19.84
CA ARG A 494 3.53 -17.73 -21.06
C ARG A 494 4.31 -17.02 -22.18
N HIS A 495 5.54 -16.59 -21.90
CA HIS A 495 6.46 -15.96 -22.84
C HIS A 495 7.69 -16.82 -23.12
N GLY A 496 7.68 -18.10 -22.69
CA GLY A 496 8.77 -19.03 -22.99
C GLY A 496 10.05 -18.77 -22.19
N LEU A 497 9.98 -18.03 -21.08
CA LEU A 497 11.15 -17.82 -20.24
C LEU A 497 11.50 -19.08 -19.45
N ARG A 498 12.45 -19.85 -19.98
CA ARG A 498 12.96 -21.08 -19.35
C ARG A 498 13.40 -20.91 -17.89
N PRO A 499 14.05 -19.80 -17.48
CA PRO A 499 14.36 -19.57 -16.07
C PRO A 499 13.13 -19.53 -15.17
N ALA A 500 11.98 -19.08 -15.68
CA ALA A 500 10.73 -19.05 -14.92
C ALA A 500 10.14 -20.43 -14.71
N LEU A 501 10.16 -21.27 -15.73
CA LEU A 501 9.79 -22.69 -15.61
C LEU A 501 10.70 -23.41 -14.60
N ALA A 502 12.02 -23.23 -14.71
CA ALA A 502 12.99 -23.86 -13.82
C ALA A 502 12.79 -23.44 -12.35
N GLU A 503 12.55 -22.15 -12.11
CA GLU A 503 12.25 -21.64 -10.77
C GLU A 503 10.90 -22.15 -10.24
N ALA A 504 9.86 -22.19 -11.06
CA ALA A 504 8.56 -22.76 -10.70
C ALA A 504 8.69 -24.24 -10.26
N TYR A 505 9.50 -25.03 -10.95
CA TYR A 505 9.81 -26.41 -10.55
C TYR A 505 10.58 -26.51 -9.22
N ARG A 506 11.51 -25.60 -8.98
CA ARG A 506 12.23 -25.52 -7.69
C ARG A 506 11.25 -25.24 -6.55
N LEU A 507 10.29 -24.34 -6.76
CA LEU A 507 9.23 -24.03 -5.79
C LEU A 507 8.27 -25.20 -5.59
N LEU A 508 7.93 -25.92 -6.68
CA LEU A 508 7.10 -27.11 -6.63
C LEU A 508 7.71 -28.21 -5.75
N ARG A 509 9.04 -28.32 -5.67
CA ARG A 509 9.75 -29.32 -4.86
C ARG A 509 9.84 -28.98 -3.37
N LEU A 510 9.36 -27.81 -2.95
CA LEU A 510 9.24 -27.48 -1.53
C LEU A 510 8.17 -28.35 -0.87
N SER A 511 8.32 -28.62 0.43
CA SER A 511 7.34 -29.39 1.20
C SER A 511 5.98 -28.68 1.29
N ASP A 512 4.89 -29.43 1.50
CA ASP A 512 3.53 -28.88 1.59
C ASP A 512 3.41 -27.75 2.61
N SER A 513 4.06 -27.90 3.76
CA SER A 513 4.08 -26.86 4.81
C SER A 513 4.80 -25.58 4.36
N GLN A 514 5.78 -25.68 3.45
CA GLN A 514 6.46 -24.54 2.85
C GLN A 514 5.64 -23.91 1.71
N ARG A 515 4.79 -24.70 1.05
CA ARG A 515 3.86 -24.26 0.00
C ARG A 515 2.54 -23.70 0.53
N ALA A 516 2.25 -23.92 1.81
CA ALA A 516 1.02 -23.48 2.45
C ALA A 516 0.76 -21.98 2.21
N GLY A 517 -0.38 -21.67 1.59
CA GLY A 517 -0.83 -20.31 1.29
C GLY A 517 -0.51 -19.79 -0.12
N TRP A 518 0.25 -20.52 -0.94
CA TRP A 518 0.54 -20.13 -2.33
C TRP A 518 0.66 -21.30 -3.33
N GLY A 519 0.59 -22.55 -2.86
CA GLY A 519 0.62 -23.75 -3.70
C GLY A 519 -0.38 -23.70 -4.85
N ASP A 520 -1.65 -23.44 -4.56
CA ASP A 520 -2.75 -23.37 -5.52
C ASP A 520 -2.45 -22.42 -6.69
N GLU A 521 -1.88 -21.25 -6.41
CA GLU A 521 -1.53 -20.25 -7.42
C GLU A 521 -0.39 -20.74 -8.33
N LEU A 522 0.61 -21.42 -7.77
CA LEU A 522 1.71 -21.99 -8.54
C LEU A 522 1.18 -23.12 -9.44
N ILE A 523 0.29 -23.96 -8.93
CA ILE A 523 -0.33 -25.03 -9.70
C ILE A 523 -1.23 -24.46 -10.80
N ASN A 524 -1.97 -23.39 -10.53
CA ASN A 524 -2.74 -22.69 -11.54
C ASN A 524 -1.84 -22.08 -12.63
N ALA A 525 -0.67 -21.53 -12.27
CA ALA A 525 0.32 -21.08 -13.25
C ALA A 525 0.77 -22.23 -14.16
N PHE A 526 1.05 -23.43 -13.60
CA PHE A 526 1.36 -24.61 -14.41
C PHE A 526 0.20 -25.03 -15.32
N ARG A 527 -1.03 -25.08 -14.82
CA ARG A 527 -2.22 -25.44 -15.62
C ARG A 527 -2.43 -24.52 -16.82
N GLN A 528 -2.16 -23.23 -16.65
CA GLN A 528 -2.34 -22.23 -17.71
C GLN A 528 -1.21 -22.24 -18.74
N THR A 529 0.00 -22.65 -18.34
CA THR A 529 1.22 -22.47 -19.15
C THR A 529 1.88 -23.76 -19.60
N VAL A 530 1.49 -24.92 -19.07
CA VAL A 530 2.05 -26.23 -19.44
C VAL A 530 0.95 -27.12 -20.01
N LEU A 531 1.23 -27.76 -21.14
CA LEU A 531 0.35 -28.77 -21.69
C LEU A 531 0.56 -30.10 -20.94
N LEU A 532 -0.33 -30.38 -19.99
CA LEU A 532 -0.32 -31.54 -19.10
C LEU A 532 -0.73 -32.84 -19.85
N THR A 533 0.07 -33.24 -20.84
CA THR A 533 -0.24 -34.37 -21.74
C THR A 533 -0.35 -35.68 -20.96
N GLY A 534 -1.43 -36.43 -21.18
CA GLY A 534 -1.70 -37.68 -20.48
C GLY A 534 -2.44 -37.54 -19.15
N LEU A 535 -2.65 -36.32 -18.64
CA LEU A 535 -3.64 -36.06 -17.59
C LEU A 535 -5.01 -35.84 -18.24
N GLY A 536 -6.02 -36.60 -17.78
CA GLY A 536 -7.41 -36.38 -18.21
C GLY A 536 -7.96 -35.03 -17.74
N PRO A 537 -9.03 -34.49 -18.36
CA PRO A 537 -9.59 -33.18 -18.02
C PRO A 537 -9.91 -33.03 -16.53
N ASN A 538 -10.58 -34.00 -15.93
CA ASN A 538 -10.91 -33.99 -14.50
C ASN A 538 -9.68 -34.04 -13.59
N ASP A 539 -8.62 -34.73 -14.03
CA ASP A 539 -7.40 -34.89 -13.26
C ASP A 539 -6.53 -33.63 -13.31
N SER A 540 -6.64 -32.86 -14.40
CA SER A 540 -5.95 -31.58 -14.54
C SER A 540 -6.41 -30.53 -13.52
N TRP A 541 -7.60 -30.69 -12.94
CA TRP A 541 -8.14 -29.82 -11.87
C TRP A 541 -7.79 -30.29 -10.45
N GLN A 542 -7.22 -31.49 -10.29
CA GLN A 542 -6.82 -32.01 -8.98
C GLN A 542 -5.36 -31.66 -8.69
N GLU A 543 -5.10 -30.92 -7.62
CA GLU A 543 -3.76 -30.40 -7.31
C GLU A 543 -2.72 -31.51 -7.20
N ASP A 544 -2.99 -32.53 -6.36
CA ASP A 544 -2.08 -33.66 -6.13
C ASP A 544 -1.73 -34.40 -7.42
N LYS A 545 -2.69 -34.56 -8.34
CA LYS A 545 -2.46 -35.23 -9.62
C LYS A 545 -1.58 -34.39 -10.54
N VAL A 546 -1.79 -33.07 -10.59
CA VAL A 546 -0.95 -32.15 -11.36
C VAL A 546 0.47 -32.12 -10.79
N VAL A 547 0.62 -32.00 -9.47
CA VAL A 547 1.92 -32.03 -8.78
C VAL A 547 2.64 -33.35 -9.06
N ALA A 548 1.97 -34.49 -8.87
CA ALA A 548 2.55 -35.81 -9.10
C ALA A 548 2.96 -36.02 -10.57
N TRP A 549 2.21 -35.46 -11.52
CA TRP A 549 2.58 -35.49 -12.93
C TRP A 549 3.79 -34.62 -13.21
N LEU A 550 3.80 -33.37 -12.74
CA LEU A 550 4.93 -32.44 -12.93
C LEU A 550 6.21 -33.00 -12.32
N LEU A 551 6.16 -33.61 -11.14
CA LEU A 551 7.33 -34.19 -10.47
C LEU A 551 7.94 -35.41 -11.17
N LYS A 552 7.24 -36.02 -12.15
CA LYS A 552 7.81 -37.07 -13.01
C LYS A 552 8.70 -36.52 -14.13
N HIS A 553 8.69 -35.21 -14.33
CA HIS A 553 9.39 -34.53 -15.40
C HIS A 553 10.37 -33.49 -14.83
N ALA A 554 11.30 -33.05 -15.68
CA ALA A 554 12.20 -31.96 -15.42
C ALA A 554 11.90 -30.76 -16.34
N PRO A 555 12.23 -29.51 -15.96
CA PRO A 555 12.07 -28.34 -16.83
C PRO A 555 12.68 -28.50 -18.23
N GLU A 556 13.77 -29.28 -18.33
CA GLU A 556 14.51 -29.55 -19.55
C GLU A 556 13.75 -30.46 -20.52
N ASP A 557 12.73 -31.20 -20.05
CA ASP A 557 11.90 -32.10 -20.86
C ASP A 557 10.85 -31.35 -21.70
N PHE A 558 10.70 -30.06 -21.46
CA PHE A 558 9.72 -29.21 -22.12
C PHE A 558 10.35 -28.30 -23.16
N ASP A 559 9.67 -28.20 -24.30
CA ASP A 559 9.88 -27.19 -25.31
C ASP A 559 8.72 -26.21 -25.32
N TYR A 560 9.02 -24.93 -25.56
CA TYR A 560 8.01 -23.90 -25.59
C TYR A 560 7.38 -23.81 -26.98
N ASP A 561 6.06 -23.99 -27.05
CA ASP A 561 5.26 -23.75 -28.25
C ASP A 561 4.81 -22.28 -28.25
N PRO A 562 5.38 -21.42 -29.11
CA PRO A 562 5.05 -20.00 -29.14
C PRO A 562 3.65 -19.73 -29.68
N VAL A 563 3.06 -20.64 -30.47
CA VAL A 563 1.71 -20.49 -31.03
C VAL A 563 0.67 -20.74 -29.96
N ARG A 564 0.83 -21.82 -29.19
CA ARG A 564 -0.06 -22.14 -28.06
C ARG A 564 0.29 -21.39 -26.78
N ARG A 565 1.47 -20.75 -26.74
CA ARG A 565 2.06 -20.10 -25.57
C ARG A 565 2.14 -21.01 -24.36
N ARG A 566 2.50 -22.27 -24.62
CA ARG A 566 2.55 -23.34 -23.61
C ARG A 566 3.82 -24.15 -23.73
N TRP A 567 4.29 -24.65 -22.60
CA TRP A 567 5.35 -25.65 -22.54
C TRP A 567 4.77 -27.03 -22.84
N VAL A 568 5.36 -27.72 -23.81
CA VAL A 568 4.92 -29.05 -24.27
C VAL A 568 6.04 -30.04 -24.02
N LEU A 569 5.69 -31.24 -23.55
CA LEU A 569 6.64 -32.32 -23.31
C LEU A 569 7.23 -32.81 -24.65
N ARG A 570 8.57 -32.92 -24.77
CA ARG A 570 9.26 -33.29 -26.02
C ARG A 570 8.75 -34.57 -26.67
N SER A 571 8.44 -35.58 -25.88
CA SER A 571 7.95 -36.88 -26.36
C SER A 571 6.52 -36.84 -26.91
N ALA A 572 5.77 -35.75 -26.68
CA ALA A 572 4.42 -35.55 -27.21
C ALA A 572 4.40 -34.87 -28.58
N GLN A 573 5.55 -34.43 -29.10
CA GLN A 573 5.64 -33.97 -30.48
C GLN A 573 5.56 -35.19 -31.40
N SER A 574 4.35 -35.49 -31.87
CA SER A 574 4.18 -36.38 -33.04
C SER A 574 5.09 -35.86 -34.16
N PRO A 575 5.80 -36.73 -34.89
CA PRO A 575 6.71 -36.32 -35.95
C PRO A 575 5.97 -35.37 -36.90
N SER A 576 6.49 -34.15 -37.00
CA SER A 576 5.92 -33.03 -37.73
C SER A 576 5.44 -33.47 -39.10
N GLN A 577 4.19 -33.17 -39.44
CA GLN A 577 3.80 -33.10 -40.84
C GLN A 577 4.78 -32.16 -41.55
N PRO A 578 5.33 -32.55 -42.72
CA PRO A 578 6.29 -31.72 -43.44
C PRO A 578 5.67 -30.35 -43.71
N GLN A 579 6.40 -29.29 -43.36
CA GLN A 579 6.04 -27.92 -43.71
C GLN A 579 5.76 -27.84 -45.22
N PRO A 580 4.63 -27.25 -45.65
CA PRO A 580 4.42 -26.99 -47.07
C PRO A 580 5.55 -26.08 -47.55
N GLN A 581 6.33 -26.60 -48.51
CA GLN A 581 7.34 -25.81 -49.20
C GLN A 581 6.68 -24.58 -49.83
N PRO A 582 7.31 -23.40 -49.76
CA PRO A 582 6.79 -22.22 -50.42
C PRO A 582 6.69 -22.49 -51.92
N ALA A 583 5.50 -22.31 -52.48
CA ALA A 583 5.30 -22.33 -53.92
C ALA A 583 6.10 -21.17 -54.54
N HIS A 584 6.98 -21.52 -55.48
CA HIS A 584 7.79 -20.58 -56.26
C HIS A 584 6.96 -19.79 -57.26
#